data_AF-A0A842Q6B9-F1
#
_entry.id   AF-A0A842Q6B9-F1
#
_cell.length_a   1.000
_cell.length_b   1.000
_cell.length_c   1.000
_cell.angle_alpha   90.00
_cell.angle_beta   90.00
_cell.angle_gamma   90.00
#
_symmetry.space_group_name_H-M   'P 1'
#
loop_
_entity.id
_entity.type
_entity.pdbx_description
1 polymer ?
#
loop_
_entity_poly.entity_id
_entity_poly.type
_entity_poly.pdbx_seq_one_letter_code
_entity_poly.pdbx_strand_id
1 'polypeptide(L)' 'MQSAPYTCNICNMVFVNQEKLIEHEMIVHIDQMLQCQSCNKVFTNKDEFKKHEIEIHTGSQSSSNFSKKQTIISEL' A
#
# COMPACT_ATOMS: atom_id res chain seq x y z
N MET A 1 8.52 -13.49 26.13
CA MET A 1 7.78 -12.23 25.91
C MET A 1 8.00 -11.80 24.48
N GLN A 2 7.16 -12.26 23.54
CA GLN A 2 7.18 -11.75 22.18
C GLN A 2 6.16 -10.63 22.12
N SER A 3 6.64 -9.40 22.30
CA SER A 3 5.89 -8.20 21.96
C SER A 3 5.75 -8.21 20.44
N ALA A 4 4.65 -8.76 19.93
CA ALA A 4 4.28 -8.69 18.53
C ALA A 4 4.05 -7.21 18.18
N PRO A 5 4.97 -6.54 17.47
CA PRO A 5 4.93 -5.08 17.32
C PRO A 5 4.27 -4.64 16.00
N TYR A 6 4.00 -5.57 15.08
CA TYR A 6 3.55 -5.24 13.73
C TYR A 6 2.04 -5.35 13.66
N THR A 7 1.37 -4.20 13.52
CA THR A 7 -0.09 -4.12 13.46
C THR A 7 -0.52 -3.84 12.03
N CYS A 8 -1.51 -4.58 11.53
CA CYS A 8 -2.13 -4.30 10.26
C CYS A 8 -2.92 -3.00 10.34
N ASN A 9 -2.61 -2.05 9.46
CA ASN A 9 -3.28 -0.75 9.47
C ASN A 9 -4.71 -0.80 8.89
N ILE A 10 -5.14 -1.96 8.38
CA ILE A 10 -6.44 -2.16 7.75
C ILE A 10 -7.43 -2.80 8.73
N CYS A 11 -7.03 -3.88 9.42
CA CYS A 11 -7.89 -4.61 10.35
C CYS A 11 -7.39 -4.61 11.82
N ASN A 12 -6.28 -3.94 12.12
CA ASN A 12 -5.66 -3.84 13.44
C ASN A 12 -5.22 -5.18 14.06
N MET A 13 -5.08 -6.23 13.24
CA MET A 13 -4.49 -7.50 13.65
C MET A 13 -3.01 -7.34 13.97
N VAL A 14 -2.54 -8.00 15.04
CA VAL A 14 -1.16 -7.91 15.51
C VAL A 14 -0.39 -9.18 15.13
N PHE A 15 0.80 -9.00 14.56
CA PHE A 15 1.67 -10.05 14.07
C PHE A 15 3.03 -10.03 14.75
N VAL A 16 3.60 -11.23 14.93
CA VAL A 16 4.89 -11.45 15.58
C VAL A 16 6.06 -10.81 14.81
N ASN A 17 5.97 -10.71 13.49
CA ASN A 17 7.00 -10.13 12.64
C ASN A 17 6.40 -9.43 11.40
N GLN A 18 7.22 -8.63 10.72
CA GLN A 18 6.81 -7.85 9.55
C GLN A 18 6.45 -8.73 8.36
N GLU A 19 7.16 -9.85 8.16
CA GLU A 19 6.87 -10.78 7.05
C GLU A 19 5.45 -11.35 7.13
N LYS A 20 5.00 -11.74 8.34
CA LYS A 20 3.64 -12.23 8.55
C LYS A 20 2.58 -11.15 8.40
N LEU A 21 2.89 -9.91 8.75
CA LEU A 21 2.02 -8.78 8.45
C LEU A 21 1.89 -8.58 6.93
N ILE A 22 3.00 -8.55 6.18
CA ILE A 22 2.97 -8.35 4.72
C ILE A 22 2.19 -9.48 4.03
N GLU A 23 2.45 -10.74 4.39
CA GLU A 23 1.72 -11.91 3.88
C GLU A 23 0.21 -11.77 4.14
N HIS A 24 -0.17 -11.38 5.36
CA HIS A 24 -1.56 -11.12 5.71
C HIS A 24 -2.19 -10.01 4.86
N GLU A 25 -1.53 -8.85 4.75
CA GLU A 25 -2.06 -7.74 3.96
C GLU A 25 -2.19 -8.14 2.48
N MET A 26 -1.25 -8.90 1.93
CA MET A 26 -1.24 -9.33 0.53
C MET A 26 -2.26 -10.41 0.18
N ILE A 27 -2.75 -11.17 1.16
CA ILE A 27 -3.74 -12.23 0.92
C ILE A 27 -5.14 -11.75 1.30
N VAL A 28 -5.26 -11.05 2.44
CA VAL A 28 -6.55 -10.64 3.00
C VAL A 28 -7.00 -9.28 2.47
N HIS A 29 -6.05 -8.38 2.22
CA HIS A 29 -6.34 -6.98 1.90
C HIS A 29 -5.78 -6.55 0.55
N ILE A 30 -5.50 -7.50 -0.35
CA ILE A 30 -5.00 -7.20 -1.69
C ILE A 30 -5.95 -6.30 -2.49
N ASP A 31 -7.25 -6.41 -2.24
CA ASP A 31 -8.31 -5.52 -2.76
C ASP A 31 -8.28 -4.10 -2.18
N GLN A 32 -7.58 -3.88 -1.08
CA GLN A 32 -7.47 -2.58 -0.44
C GLN A 32 -6.11 -1.93 -0.69
N MET A 33 -5.16 -2.69 -1.25
CA MET A 33 -3.85 -2.20 -1.65
C MET A 33 -3.90 -1.42 -2.96
N LEU A 34 -3.01 -0.44 -3.06
CA LEU A 34 -2.87 0.42 -4.24
C LEU A 34 -1.60 0.06 -4.99
N GLN A 35 -1.72 -0.26 -6.28
CA GLN A 35 -0.60 -0.41 -7.20
C GLN A 35 -0.37 0.90 -7.97
N CYS A 36 0.89 1.31 -8.03
CA CYS A 36 1.34 2.32 -8.97
C CYS A 36 1.42 1.71 -10.37
N GLN A 37 0.61 2.17 -11.32
CA GLN A 37 0.69 1.66 -12.70
C GLN A 37 2.00 2.03 -13.42
N SER A 38 2.70 3.07 -12.96
CA SER A 38 3.94 3.53 -13.59
C SER A 38 5.16 2.67 -13.26
N CYS A 39 5.18 2.01 -12.08
CA CYS A 39 6.31 1.19 -11.64
C CYS A 39 5.93 -0.13 -10.95
N ASN A 40 4.63 -0.46 -10.91
CA ASN A 40 4.05 -1.65 -10.27
C ASN A 40 4.33 -1.81 -8.78
N LYS A 41 4.77 -0.74 -8.10
CA LYS A 41 4.97 -0.77 -6.65
C LYS A 41 3.64 -0.75 -5.91
N VAL A 42 3.52 -1.61 -4.90
CA VAL A 42 2.30 -1.82 -4.11
C VAL A 42 2.42 -1.10 -2.77
N PHE A 43 1.31 -0.47 -2.35
CA PHE A 43 1.22 0.30 -1.12
C PHE A 43 -0.03 -0.11 -0.36
N THR A 44 0.11 -0.33 0.95
CA THR A 44 -1.01 -0.61 1.85
C THR A 44 -1.67 0.64 2.42
N ASN A 45 -1.02 1.79 2.22
CA ASN A 45 -1.50 3.10 2.67
C ASN A 45 -1.57 4.08 1.47
N LYS A 46 -2.69 4.80 1.38
CA LYS A 46 -2.94 5.83 0.38
C LYS A 46 -1.99 7.03 0.47
N ASP A 47 -1.62 7.44 1.67
CA ASP A 47 -0.69 8.55 1.87
C ASP A 47 0.72 8.18 1.39
N GLU A 48 1.17 6.95 1.69
CA GLU A 48 2.44 6.41 1.20
C GLU A 48 2.45 6.27 -0.32
N PHE A 49 1.34 5.81 -0.92
CA PHE A 49 1.17 5.79 -2.37
C PHE A 49 1.27 7.19 -2.99
N LYS A 50 0.52 8.15 -2.42
CA LYS A 50 0.48 9.53 -2.93
C LYS A 50 1.85 10.20 -2.81
N LYS A 51 2.54 9.98 -1.69
CA LYS A 51 3.91 10.46 -1.50
C LYS A 51 4.85 9.84 -2.54
N HIS A 52 4.79 8.52 -2.73
CA HIS A 52 5.57 7.84 -3.75
C HIS A 52 5.33 8.42 -5.15
N GLU A 53 4.06 8.64 -5.51
CA GLU A 53 3.70 9.18 -6.80
C GLU A 53 4.32 10.56 -7.01
N ILE A 54 4.14 11.46 -6.03
CA ILE A 54 4.65 12.83 -6.05
C ILE A 54 6.18 12.87 -6.12
N GLU A 55 6.86 12.06 -5.30
CA GLU A 55 8.32 12.10 -5.16
C GLU A 55 9.05 11.38 -6.31
N ILE A 56 8.48 10.30 -6.84
CA ILE A 56 9.19 9.42 -7.79
C ILE A 56 8.74 9.67 -9.24
N HIS A 57 7.47 10.01 -9.48
CA HIS A 57 6.92 10.08 -10.82
C HIS A 57 6.56 11.50 -11.26
N THR A 58 6.09 12.36 -10.35
CA THR A 58 5.64 13.72 -10.70
C THR A 58 6.64 14.83 -10.37
N GLY A 59 7.64 14.56 -9.52
CA GLY A 59 8.82 15.43 -9.35
C GLY A 59 8.55 16.88 -8.92
N SER A 60 7.43 17.14 -8.21
CA SER A 60 6.91 18.46 -7.83
C SER A 60 6.01 19.13 -8.88
N GLN A 61 4.75 18.69 -9.04
CA GLN A 61 3.70 19.61 -9.49
C GLN A 61 2.37 19.42 -8.76
N SER A 62 1.98 20.50 -8.11
CA SER A 62 0.65 20.92 -7.75
C SER A 62 -0.38 20.63 -8.86
N SER A 63 -1.50 20.04 -8.44
CA SER A 63 -2.77 20.02 -9.16
C SER A 63 -2.85 19.08 -10.37
N SER A 64 -3.53 17.95 -10.14
CA SER A 64 -4.40 17.27 -11.11
C SER A 64 -3.84 16.20 -12.06
N ASN A 65 -2.58 15.77 -11.97
CA ASN A 65 -2.12 14.54 -12.65
C ASN A 65 -1.76 13.46 -11.63
N PHE A 66 -2.80 12.79 -11.11
CA PHE A 66 -2.58 11.57 -10.35
C PHE A 66 -2.14 10.47 -11.32
N SER A 67 -1.01 9.83 -11.06
CA SER A 67 -0.71 8.56 -11.71
C SER A 67 -1.89 7.62 -11.47
N LYS A 68 -2.26 6.86 -12.50
CA LYS A 68 -3.40 5.95 -12.40
C LYS A 68 -3.16 4.99 -11.23
N LYS A 69 -3.99 5.11 -10.19
CA LYS A 69 -4.08 4.13 -9.11
C LYS A 69 -4.91 2.97 -9.64
N GLN A 70 -4.40 1.75 -9.49
CA GLN A 70 -5.19 0.55 -9.67
C GLN A 70 -5.25 -0.17 -8.33
N THR A 71 -6.46 -0.48 -7.89
CA THR A 71 -6.65 -1.47 -6.86
C THR A 71 -6.14 -2.80 -7.40
N ILE A 72 -5.29 -3.51 -6.67
CA ILE A 72 -4.59 -4.71 -7.19
C ILE A 72 -5.57 -5.76 -7.71
N ILE A 73 -6.80 -5.75 -7.18
CA ILE A 73 -7.94 -6.42 -7.78
C ILE A 73 -9.09 -5.42 -7.95
N SER A 74 -9.24 -4.91 -9.16
CA SER A 74 -10.52 -4.40 -9.65
C SER A 74 -10.61 -4.81 -11.10
N GLU A 75 -11.09 -6.04 -11.31
CA GLU A 75 -11.81 -6.48 -12.52
C GLU A 75 -12.26 -7.95 -12.34
N LEU A 76 -13.51 -8.10 -11.89
CA LEU A 76 -14.45 -9.06 -12.48
C LEU A 76 -15.48 -8.24 -13.25
#